data_AF-A0A7W6RH51-F1
#
_entry.id   AF-A0A7W6RH51-F1
#
_cell.length_a   1.000
_cell.length_b   1.000
_cell.length_c   1.000
_cell.angle_alpha   90.00
_cell.angle_beta   90.00
_cell.angle_gamma   90.00
#
_symmetry.space_group_name_H-M   'P 1'
#
loop_
_entity.id
_entity.type
_entity.pdbx_description
1 polymer ?
#
loop_
_entity_poly.entity_id
_entity_poly.type
_entity_poly.pdbx_seq_one_letter_code
_entity_poly.pdbx_strand_id
1 'polypeptide(L)'
;MRKGEKGSPVVYANTITRTDETDDGETVEQHIPFMKAYTVFNCEQIENLPDHYYTRPEPRADGPRRIAHAEDFFANIGVRIVTGGTEASYNVALDRIRIPPIEAFRDADSFYSTLGHEATHSTRHPDRLARDFGRKTFGDEGYAREELVAELGAAFLCADLDLTLRVREDHAPYIDHWVSVLKTDKRAIFSAAAHAQRAADYLHGLQPRAEVDPIPRTSKAAE
;
A
#
# COMPACT_ATOMS: atom_id res chain seq x y z
N MET A 1 -6.99 0.57 -28.44
CA MET A 1 -6.68 -0.78 -27.92
C MET A 1 -6.26 -1.65 -29.09
N ARG A 2 -5.08 -2.29 -29.02
CA ARG A 2 -4.61 -3.15 -30.11
C ARG A 2 -5.46 -4.41 -30.22
N LYS A 3 -5.66 -4.87 -31.45
CA LYS A 3 -6.45 -6.07 -31.74
C LYS A 3 -5.75 -7.31 -31.13
N GLY A 4 -6.46 -8.04 -30.28
CA GLY A 4 -5.98 -9.30 -29.68
C GLY A 4 -5.39 -9.18 -28.26
N GLU A 5 -5.22 -7.96 -27.75
CA GLU A 5 -4.78 -7.72 -26.36
C GLU A 5 -5.83 -8.16 -25.33
N LYS A 6 -5.39 -8.71 -24.20
CA LYS A 6 -6.26 -9.15 -23.10
C LYS A 6 -6.21 -8.14 -21.96
N GLY A 7 -7.38 -7.76 -21.46
CA GLY A 7 -7.48 -6.84 -20.33
C GLY A 7 -7.31 -7.55 -18.99
N SER A 8 -6.95 -6.78 -17.97
CA SER A 8 -6.80 -7.23 -16.59
C SER A 8 -8.08 -6.88 -15.80
N PRO A 9 -8.64 -7.81 -15.01
CA PRO A 9 -9.75 -7.49 -14.14
C PRO A 9 -9.27 -6.66 -12.94
N VAL A 10 -9.95 -5.54 -12.66
CA VAL A 10 -9.86 -4.80 -11.41
C VAL A 10 -11.21 -4.88 -10.69
N VAL A 11 -11.18 -4.87 -9.37
CA VAL A 11 -12.37 -5.09 -8.55
C VAL A 11 -12.68 -3.85 -7.75
N TYR A 12 -13.93 -3.40 -7.83
CA TYR A 12 -14.50 -2.32 -7.01
C TYR A 12 -15.50 -2.91 -6.04
N ALA A 13 -15.32 -2.67 -4.75
CA ALA A 13 -16.26 -3.08 -3.70
C ALA A 13 -16.90 -1.85 -3.05
N ASN A 14 -18.22 -1.84 -2.91
CA ASN A 14 -18.96 -0.80 -2.22
C ASN A 14 -20.30 -1.36 -1.70
N THR A 15 -21.15 -0.52 -1.14
CA THR A 15 -22.45 -0.87 -0.56
C THR A 15 -23.55 -0.09 -1.28
N ILE A 16 -24.68 -0.74 -1.57
CA ILE A 16 -25.89 -0.08 -2.06
C ILE A 16 -26.90 -0.04 -0.92
N THR A 17 -27.49 1.12 -0.67
CA THR A 17 -28.65 1.24 0.23
C THR A 17 -29.91 0.87 -0.53
N ARG A 18 -30.63 -0.15 -0.04
CA ARG A 18 -31.97 -0.50 -0.51
C ARG A 18 -32.95 -0.24 0.61
N THR A 19 -34.02 0.47 0.29
CA THR A 19 -35.07 0.78 1.24
C THR A 19 -36.22 -0.20 0.98
N ASP A 20 -36.51 -1.05 1.96
CA ASP A 20 -37.58 -2.05 1.89
C ASP A 20 -38.68 -1.66 2.90
N GLU A 21 -39.95 -1.84 2.54
CA GLU A 21 -41.08 -1.75 3.49
C GLU A 21 -41.31 -3.12 4.12
N THR A 22 -41.41 -3.15 5.44
CA THR A 22 -41.78 -4.35 6.21
C THR A 22 -43.29 -4.58 6.16
N ASP A 23 -43.73 -5.81 6.48
CA ASP A 23 -45.15 -6.16 6.51
C ASP A 23 -45.97 -5.30 7.50
N ASP A 24 -45.32 -4.66 8.48
CA ASP A 24 -45.91 -3.74 9.45
C ASP A 24 -45.96 -2.28 8.98
N GLY A 25 -45.50 -1.99 7.74
CA GLY A 25 -45.48 -0.66 7.14
C GLY A 25 -44.29 0.21 7.57
N GLU A 26 -43.32 -0.33 8.31
CA GLU A 26 -42.09 0.37 8.65
C GLU A 26 -41.07 0.28 7.51
N THR A 27 -40.42 1.40 7.21
CA THR A 27 -39.37 1.48 6.19
C THR A 27 -38.01 1.13 6.81
N VAL A 28 -37.34 0.10 6.27
CA VAL A 28 -36.02 -0.35 6.73
C VAL A 28 -34.98 -0.10 5.63
N GLU A 29 -33.92 0.62 5.98
CA GLU A 29 -32.74 0.75 5.12
C GLU A 29 -31.82 -0.47 5.29
N GLN A 30 -31.63 -1.23 4.21
CA GLN A 30 -30.66 -2.31 4.12
C GLN A 30 -29.42 -1.88 3.34
N HIS A 31 -28.26 -2.11 3.92
CA HIS A 31 -26.97 -1.92 3.29
C HIS A 31 -26.50 -3.24 2.66
N ILE A 32 -26.53 -3.32 1.33
CA ILE A 32 -26.15 -4.53 0.59
C ILE A 32 -24.73 -4.35 0.05
N PRO A 33 -23.71 -5.06 0.59
CA PRO A 33 -22.36 -5.02 0.05
C PRO A 33 -22.32 -5.71 -1.32
N PHE A 34 -21.63 -5.11 -2.28
CA PHE A 34 -21.43 -5.66 -3.61
C PHE A 34 -19.97 -5.53 -4.05
N MET A 35 -19.61 -6.34 -5.04
CA MET A 35 -18.31 -6.35 -5.69
C MET A 35 -18.52 -6.38 -7.20
N LYS A 36 -17.91 -5.45 -7.92
CA LYS A 36 -18.01 -5.32 -9.37
C LYS A 36 -16.62 -5.42 -10.00
N ALA A 37 -16.48 -6.32 -10.96
CA ALA A 37 -15.27 -6.42 -11.76
C ALA A 37 -15.36 -5.51 -12.99
N TYR A 38 -14.28 -4.82 -13.29
CA TYR A 38 -14.06 -4.04 -14.50
C TYR A 38 -12.85 -4.59 -15.23
N THR A 39 -12.83 -4.50 -16.55
CA THR A 39 -11.66 -4.87 -17.35
C THR A 39 -10.92 -3.60 -17.74
N VAL A 40 -9.67 -3.49 -17.31
CA VAL A 40 -8.75 -2.39 -17.68
C VAL A 40 -7.64 -2.89 -18.59
N PHE A 41 -6.99 -1.97 -19.28
CA PHE A 41 -5.86 -2.26 -20.16
C PHE A 41 -4.70 -1.36 -19.78
N ASN A 42 -3.50 -1.92 -19.74
CA ASN A 42 -2.29 -1.13 -19.50
C ASN A 42 -2.07 -0.15 -20.68
N CYS A 43 -1.46 1.01 -20.42
CA CYS A 43 -1.12 2.00 -21.44
C CYS A 43 -0.34 1.38 -22.61
N GLU A 44 0.56 0.43 -22.31
CA GLU A 44 1.33 -0.30 -23.31
C GLU A 44 0.46 -1.14 -24.25
N GLN A 45 -0.82 -1.43 -23.95
CA GLN A 45 -1.77 -2.19 -24.78
C GLN A 45 -2.62 -1.31 -25.72
N ILE A 46 -2.52 0.00 -25.57
CA ILE A 46 -3.34 0.99 -26.28
C ILE A 46 -2.44 1.78 -27.23
N GLU A 47 -2.87 1.93 -28.48
CA GLU A 47 -2.24 2.84 -29.47
C GLU A 47 -2.87 4.23 -29.37
N ASN A 48 -2.07 5.26 -29.71
CA ASN A 48 -2.50 6.66 -29.83
C ASN A 48 -2.97 7.30 -28.50
N LEU A 49 -2.39 6.91 -27.36
CA LEU A 49 -2.50 7.71 -26.13
C LEU A 49 -1.54 8.91 -26.19
N PRO A 50 -1.81 9.98 -25.42
CA PRO A 50 -0.82 11.05 -25.21
C PRO A 50 0.53 10.50 -24.71
N ASP A 51 1.63 11.11 -25.16
CA ASP A 51 3.01 10.60 -24.91
C ASP A 51 3.36 10.39 -23.43
N HIS A 52 2.77 11.18 -22.53
CA HIS A 52 3.01 11.02 -21.08
C HIS A 52 2.56 9.65 -20.54
N TYR A 53 1.64 8.94 -21.21
CA TYR A 53 1.23 7.59 -20.82
C TYR A 53 2.26 6.50 -21.20
N TYR A 54 3.22 6.81 -22.07
CA TYR A 54 4.27 5.88 -22.50
C TYR A 54 5.64 6.15 -21.87
N THR A 55 5.72 7.15 -20.98
CA THR A 55 6.99 7.55 -20.35
C THR A 55 7.46 6.44 -19.41
N ARG A 56 8.63 5.85 -19.70
CA ARG A 56 9.27 4.87 -18.80
C ARG A 56 10.23 5.60 -17.85
N PRO A 57 10.21 5.29 -16.55
CA PRO A 57 11.21 5.81 -15.63
C PRO A 57 12.61 5.37 -16.07
N GLU A 58 13.60 6.26 -15.93
CA GLU A 58 14.98 5.89 -16.22
C GLU A 58 15.52 4.89 -15.18
N PRO A 59 16.36 3.91 -15.58
CA PRO A 59 17.03 3.02 -14.64
C PRO A 59 17.89 3.82 -13.66
N ARG A 60 17.69 3.64 -12.35
CA ARG A 60 18.54 4.27 -11.32
C ARG A 60 19.91 3.58 -11.20
N ALA A 61 20.95 4.38 -11.02
CA ALA A 61 22.37 3.97 -10.97
C ALA A 61 22.84 3.40 -9.60
N ASP A 62 23.97 2.69 -9.64
CA ASP A 62 24.54 1.80 -8.60
C ASP A 62 24.95 2.44 -7.24
N GLY A 63 24.80 1.61 -6.20
CA GLY A 63 25.21 1.79 -4.81
C GLY A 63 24.07 2.29 -3.89
N PRO A 64 24.07 1.97 -2.58
CA PRO A 64 23.04 2.47 -1.65
C PRO A 64 23.23 3.96 -1.37
N ARG A 65 22.78 4.81 -2.30
CA ARG A 65 22.64 6.25 -2.07
C ARG A 65 21.26 6.54 -1.51
N ARG A 66 21.23 7.37 -0.47
CA ARG A 66 19.99 7.89 0.11
C ARG A 66 19.15 8.56 -0.99
N ILE A 67 17.86 8.28 -1.01
CA ILE A 67 16.91 8.79 -2.00
C ILE A 67 16.15 9.92 -1.32
N ALA A 68 16.35 11.16 -1.76
CA ALA A 68 15.93 12.36 -1.04
C ALA A 68 14.43 12.37 -0.71
N HIS A 69 13.56 12.14 -1.70
CA HIS A 69 12.11 12.13 -1.46
C HIS A 69 11.64 10.98 -0.57
N ALA A 70 12.37 9.86 -0.54
CA ALA A 70 12.08 8.77 0.38
C ALA A 70 12.52 9.13 1.81
N GLU A 71 13.67 9.76 2.00
CA GLU A 71 14.09 10.30 3.30
C GLU A 71 13.07 11.30 3.85
N ASP A 72 12.63 12.24 3.02
CA ASP A 72 11.61 13.23 3.39
C ASP A 72 10.30 12.53 3.80
N PHE A 73 9.86 11.56 3.01
CA PHE A 73 8.64 10.80 3.31
C PHE A 73 8.71 10.10 4.67
N PHE A 74 9.79 9.35 4.92
CA PHE A 74 9.97 8.59 6.15
C PHE A 74 10.32 9.46 7.37
N ALA A 75 10.84 10.67 7.17
CA ALA A 75 11.02 11.64 8.25
C ALA A 75 9.67 12.15 8.78
N ASN A 76 8.63 12.18 7.94
CA ASN A 76 7.32 12.75 8.29
C ASN A 76 6.33 11.75 8.90
N ILE A 77 6.61 10.44 8.91
CA ILE A 77 5.65 9.42 9.39
C ILE A 77 5.38 9.47 10.91
N GLY A 78 6.11 10.32 11.65
CA GLY A 78 5.90 10.53 13.09
C GLY A 78 6.22 9.31 13.97
N VAL A 79 6.88 8.29 13.42
CA VAL A 79 7.38 7.12 14.15
C VAL A 79 8.88 7.29 14.31
N ARG A 80 9.41 7.00 15.51
CA ARG A 80 10.85 7.08 15.72
C ARG A 80 11.56 5.98 14.92
N ILE A 81 12.43 6.37 14.00
CA ILE A 81 13.31 5.46 13.26
C ILE A 81 14.70 5.50 13.89
N VAL A 82 15.26 4.35 14.26
CA VAL A 82 16.62 4.24 14.79
C VAL A 82 17.46 3.28 13.96
N THR A 83 18.68 3.72 13.64
CA THR A 83 19.65 2.87 12.96
C THR A 83 20.39 1.98 13.95
N GLY A 84 20.47 0.68 13.67
CA GLY A 84 21.26 -0.28 14.44
C GLY A 84 20.72 -1.70 14.42
N GLY A 85 21.50 -2.64 14.94
CA GLY A 85 21.20 -4.07 14.86
C GLY A 85 21.46 -4.65 13.47
N THR A 86 21.15 -5.93 13.31
CA THR A 86 21.32 -6.69 12.07
C THR A 86 20.01 -6.91 11.31
N GLU A 87 18.87 -6.64 11.95
CA GLU A 87 17.54 -6.88 11.41
C GLU A 87 16.63 -5.68 11.61
N ALA A 88 15.81 -5.42 10.59
CA ALA A 88 14.74 -4.43 10.65
C ALA A 88 13.55 -4.98 11.45
N SER A 89 12.90 -4.11 12.22
CA SER A 89 11.70 -4.46 12.98
C SER A 89 10.96 -3.23 13.49
N TYR A 90 9.64 -3.28 13.48
CA TYR A 90 8.78 -2.40 14.25
C TYR A 90 8.48 -2.98 15.64
N ASN A 91 8.79 -2.21 16.69
CA ASN A 91 8.48 -2.55 18.06
C ASN A 91 7.24 -1.77 18.52
N VAL A 92 6.12 -2.49 18.71
CA VAL A 92 4.84 -1.89 19.14
C VAL A 92 4.94 -1.26 20.53
N ALA A 93 5.58 -1.92 21.48
CA ALA A 93 5.63 -1.46 22.87
C ALA A 93 6.43 -0.16 23.04
N LEU A 94 7.40 0.08 22.15
CA LEU A 94 8.22 1.29 22.13
C LEU A 94 7.81 2.29 21.05
N ASP A 95 6.79 1.97 20.25
CA ASP A 95 6.37 2.68 19.03
C ASP A 95 7.57 3.17 18.19
N ARG A 96 8.43 2.22 17.80
CA ARG A 96 9.72 2.52 17.19
C ARG A 96 10.10 1.52 16.11
N ILE A 97 10.60 2.03 14.99
CA ILE A 97 11.24 1.23 13.94
C ILE A 97 12.74 1.19 14.22
N ARG A 98 13.31 -0.02 14.24
CA ARG A 98 14.76 -0.24 14.16
C ARG A 98 15.09 -0.75 12.77
N ILE A 99 16.13 -0.20 12.14
CA ILE A 99 16.61 -0.64 10.83
C ILE A 99 18.14 -0.70 10.81
N PRO A 100 18.78 -1.69 10.17
CA PRO A 100 20.24 -1.69 9.98
C PRO A 100 20.74 -0.45 9.22
N PRO A 101 22.04 -0.12 9.32
CA PRO A 101 22.64 0.92 8.49
C PRO A 101 22.43 0.61 6.99
N ILE A 102 22.30 1.65 6.15
CA ILE A 102 21.99 1.47 4.72
C ILE A 102 23.08 0.67 3.99
N GLU A 103 24.31 0.74 4.50
CA GLU A 103 25.48 0.00 4.04
C GLU A 103 25.37 -1.52 4.24
N ALA A 104 24.45 -1.97 5.11
CA ALA A 104 24.14 -3.38 5.28
C ALA A 104 23.18 -3.92 4.19
N PHE A 105 22.64 -3.04 3.34
CA PHE A 105 21.73 -3.41 2.25
C PHE A 105 22.46 -3.39 0.90
N ARG A 106 22.00 -4.25 -0.01
CA ARG A 106 22.54 -4.36 -1.37
C ARG A 106 22.44 -3.03 -2.14
N ASP A 107 21.33 -2.34 -1.98
CA ASP A 107 20.99 -1.11 -2.68
C ASP A 107 19.98 -0.28 -1.86
N ALA A 108 19.77 0.97 -2.29
CA ALA A 108 18.86 1.90 -1.61
C ALA A 108 17.39 1.43 -1.68
N ASP A 109 16.98 0.83 -2.81
CA ASP A 109 15.64 0.26 -2.97
C ASP A 109 15.36 -0.81 -1.90
N SER A 110 16.31 -1.72 -1.66
CA SER A 110 16.21 -2.73 -0.60
C SER A 110 16.08 -2.12 0.80
N PHE A 111 16.80 -1.03 1.06
CA PHE A 111 16.68 -0.30 2.33
C PHE A 111 15.29 0.33 2.49
N TYR A 112 14.82 1.10 1.52
CA TYR A 112 13.54 1.81 1.63
C TYR A 112 12.33 0.88 1.49
N SER A 113 12.43 -0.21 0.73
CA SER A 113 11.44 -1.28 0.69
C SER A 113 11.28 -1.92 2.07
N THR A 114 12.40 -2.20 2.75
CA THR A 114 12.39 -2.75 4.12
C THR A 114 11.84 -1.73 5.10
N LEU A 115 12.21 -0.46 4.97
CA LEU A 115 11.67 0.61 5.81
C LEU A 115 10.17 0.81 5.59
N GLY A 116 9.68 0.70 4.35
CA GLY A 116 8.27 0.75 3.99
C GLY A 116 7.46 -0.38 4.61
N HIS A 117 8.03 -1.58 4.68
CA HIS A 117 7.45 -2.72 5.40
C HIS A 117 7.27 -2.39 6.90
N GLU A 118 8.34 -1.97 7.59
CA GLU A 118 8.26 -1.65 9.02
C GLU A 118 7.38 -0.41 9.30
N ALA A 119 7.38 0.56 8.40
CA ALA A 119 6.47 1.71 8.47
C ALA A 119 5.01 1.26 8.33
N THR A 120 4.71 0.31 7.46
CA THR A 120 3.37 -0.26 7.33
C THR A 120 2.96 -0.96 8.63
N HIS A 121 3.85 -1.75 9.24
CA HIS A 121 3.61 -2.33 10.57
C HIS A 121 3.34 -1.27 11.64
N SER A 122 4.06 -0.15 11.60
CA SER A 122 3.87 0.92 12.59
C SER A 122 2.43 1.42 12.67
N THR A 123 1.73 1.45 11.53
CA THR A 123 0.33 1.88 11.46
C THR A 123 -0.64 0.97 12.22
N ARG A 124 -0.24 -0.25 12.60
CA ARG A 124 -1.06 -1.15 13.41
C ARG A 124 -1.17 -0.73 14.88
N HIS A 125 -0.33 0.20 15.33
CA HIS A 125 -0.32 0.69 16.71
C HIS A 125 -1.75 1.03 17.19
N PRO A 126 -2.11 0.76 18.46
CA PRO A 126 -3.45 1.05 18.99
C PRO A 126 -3.91 2.50 18.79
N ASP A 127 -2.98 3.46 18.81
CA ASP A 127 -3.28 4.89 18.62
C ASP A 127 -3.38 5.31 17.13
N ARG A 128 -3.28 4.36 16.20
CA ARG A 128 -3.30 4.59 14.74
C ARG A 128 -4.46 3.82 14.10
N LEU A 129 -4.18 2.78 13.30
CA LEU A 129 -5.20 1.96 12.64
C LEU A 129 -5.64 0.75 13.47
N ALA A 130 -5.04 0.53 14.65
CA ALA A 130 -5.44 -0.46 15.65
C ALA A 130 -5.77 -1.85 15.06
N ARG A 131 -4.90 -2.37 14.19
CA ARG A 131 -5.07 -3.71 13.60
C ARG A 131 -4.54 -4.76 14.56
N ASP A 132 -5.46 -5.47 15.21
CA ASP A 132 -5.11 -6.54 16.18
C ASP A 132 -5.07 -7.94 15.54
N PHE A 133 -5.99 -8.23 14.61
CA PHE A 133 -6.19 -9.55 13.97
C PHE A 133 -6.22 -10.76 14.94
N GLY A 134 -6.41 -10.52 16.25
CA GLY A 134 -6.42 -11.56 17.28
C GLY A 134 -5.07 -12.25 17.48
N ARG A 135 -3.95 -11.56 17.23
CA ARG A 135 -2.60 -12.12 17.38
C ARG A 135 -2.33 -12.53 18.83
N LYS A 136 -1.94 -13.79 19.04
CA LYS A 136 -1.60 -14.39 20.34
C LYS A 136 -0.11 -14.67 20.45
N THR A 137 0.54 -15.16 19.39
CA THR A 137 1.98 -15.52 19.37
C THR A 137 2.62 -15.27 17.98
N PHE A 138 3.95 -15.34 17.90
CA PHE A 138 4.66 -15.32 16.61
C PHE A 138 4.29 -16.56 15.77
N GLY A 139 4.08 -16.40 14.46
CA GLY A 139 3.75 -17.50 13.55
C GLY A 139 2.30 -17.99 13.58
N ASP A 140 1.40 -17.30 14.30
CA ASP A 140 -0.03 -17.61 14.26
C ASP A 140 -0.74 -16.95 13.07
N GLU A 141 -2.04 -17.26 12.90
CA GLU A 141 -2.82 -16.75 11.78
C GLU A 141 -2.93 -15.22 11.78
N GLY A 142 -3.02 -14.59 12.96
CA GLY A 142 -3.05 -13.14 13.11
C GLY A 142 -1.72 -12.50 12.68
N TYR A 143 -0.60 -13.13 13.02
CA TYR A 143 0.73 -12.75 12.53
C TYR A 143 0.80 -12.82 11.01
N ALA A 144 0.44 -13.96 10.41
CA ALA A 144 0.50 -14.14 8.95
C ALA A 144 -0.36 -13.11 8.19
N ARG A 145 -1.52 -12.72 8.74
CA ARG A 145 -2.37 -11.67 8.17
C ARG A 145 -1.71 -10.29 8.24
N GLU A 146 -1.08 -9.94 9.37
CA GLU A 146 -0.40 -8.64 9.51
C GLU A 146 0.86 -8.55 8.64
N GLU A 147 1.62 -9.63 8.47
CA GLU A 147 2.75 -9.68 7.53
C GLU A 147 2.28 -9.48 6.08
N LEU A 148 1.16 -10.10 5.69
CA LEU A 148 0.58 -9.89 4.35
C LEU A 148 0.15 -8.43 4.14
N VAL A 149 -0.37 -7.76 5.17
CA VAL A 149 -0.67 -6.32 5.13
C VAL A 149 0.61 -5.50 4.98
N ALA A 150 1.66 -5.81 5.75
CA ALA A 150 2.93 -5.09 5.72
C ALA A 150 3.61 -5.16 4.34
N GLU A 151 3.57 -6.33 3.71
CA GLU A 151 4.19 -6.57 2.41
C GLU A 151 3.44 -5.91 1.26
N LEU A 152 2.11 -5.97 1.27
CA LEU A 152 1.29 -5.22 0.31
C LEU A 152 1.46 -3.71 0.51
N GLY A 153 1.53 -3.24 1.76
CA GLY A 153 1.76 -1.82 2.06
C GLY A 153 3.13 -1.35 1.62
N ALA A 154 4.19 -2.16 1.83
CA ALA A 154 5.51 -1.88 1.30
C ALA A 154 5.51 -1.78 -0.23
N ALA A 155 4.81 -2.69 -0.92
CA ALA A 155 4.65 -2.65 -2.36
C ALA A 155 3.95 -1.37 -2.84
N PHE A 156 2.89 -0.94 -2.15
CA PHE A 156 2.17 0.30 -2.47
C PHE A 156 3.05 1.52 -2.27
N LEU A 157 3.72 1.63 -1.11
CA LEU A 157 4.65 2.72 -0.83
C LEU A 157 5.81 2.76 -1.82
N CYS A 158 6.38 1.61 -2.20
CA CYS A 158 7.43 1.56 -3.20
C CYS A 158 6.95 2.09 -4.56
N ALA A 159 5.74 1.69 -4.98
CA ALA A 159 5.15 2.20 -6.22
C ALA A 159 4.93 3.72 -6.17
N ASP A 160 4.40 4.24 -5.05
CA ASP A 160 4.11 5.67 -4.87
C ASP A 160 5.38 6.53 -4.76
N LEU A 161 6.45 5.98 -4.19
CA LEU A 161 7.73 6.67 -4.00
C LEU A 161 8.72 6.45 -5.14
N ASP A 162 8.32 5.86 -6.27
CA ASP A 162 9.22 5.54 -7.38
C ASP A 162 10.46 4.76 -6.88
N LEU A 163 10.20 3.69 -6.13
CA LEU A 163 11.20 2.76 -5.60
C LEU A 163 10.93 1.37 -6.16
N THR A 164 12.00 0.60 -6.40
CA THR A 164 11.80 -0.80 -6.78
C THR A 164 11.51 -1.64 -5.54
N LEU A 165 10.39 -2.36 -5.51
CA LEU A 165 10.17 -3.37 -4.48
C LEU A 165 11.24 -4.46 -4.61
N ARG A 166 11.98 -4.71 -3.52
CA ARG A 166 12.98 -5.78 -3.46
C ARG A 166 12.54 -6.82 -2.45
N VAL A 167 12.28 -8.03 -2.93
CA VAL A 167 12.04 -9.19 -2.07
C VAL A 167 13.31 -9.44 -1.24
N ARG A 168 13.20 -9.47 0.09
CA ARG A 168 14.32 -9.88 0.95
C ARG A 168 14.51 -11.40 0.86
N GLU A 169 15.70 -11.89 1.14
CA GLU A 169 16.00 -13.33 1.03
C GLU A 169 15.37 -14.16 2.17
N ASP A 170 14.96 -13.51 3.27
CA ASP A 170 14.28 -14.12 4.40
C ASP A 170 12.74 -14.25 4.23
N HIS A 171 12.19 -14.03 3.03
CA HIS A 171 10.74 -14.11 2.74
C HIS A 171 10.19 -15.54 2.70
N ALA A 172 11.03 -16.57 2.59
CA ALA A 172 10.59 -17.95 2.36
C ALA A 172 9.60 -18.49 3.42
N PRO A 173 9.80 -18.28 4.74
CA PRO A 173 8.83 -18.71 5.76
C PRO A 173 7.47 -18.00 5.64
N TYR A 174 7.46 -16.75 5.18
CA TYR A 174 6.24 -15.93 5.07
C TYR A 174 5.35 -16.35 3.89
N ILE A 175 5.96 -16.76 2.78
CA ILE A 175 5.23 -17.27 1.60
C ILE A 175 4.44 -18.54 1.95
N ASP A 176 5.02 -19.46 2.72
CA ASP A 176 4.33 -20.68 3.14
C ASP A 176 3.12 -20.36 4.04
N HIS A 177 3.25 -19.39 4.93
CA HIS A 177 2.14 -18.93 5.76
C HIS A 177 1.05 -18.21 4.95
N TRP A 178 1.42 -17.38 3.95
CA TRP A 178 0.44 -16.72 3.09
C TRP A 178 -0.32 -17.71 2.22
N VAL A 179 0.36 -18.70 1.64
CA VAL A 179 -0.30 -19.75 0.86
C VAL A 179 -1.33 -20.48 1.71
N SER A 180 -1.05 -20.74 2.98
CA SER A 180 -1.99 -21.35 3.92
C SER A 180 -3.21 -20.46 4.18
N VAL A 181 -3.01 -19.16 4.45
CA VAL A 181 -4.09 -18.18 4.64
C VAL A 181 -4.96 -18.06 3.39
N LEU A 182 -4.35 -17.94 2.21
CA LEU A 182 -5.05 -17.78 0.93
C LEU A 182 -5.80 -19.04 0.48
N LYS A 183 -5.30 -20.23 0.85
CA LYS A 183 -6.02 -21.50 0.63
C LYS A 183 -7.24 -21.62 1.53
N THR A 184 -7.15 -21.11 2.75
CA THR A 184 -8.21 -21.20 3.76
C THR A 184 -9.30 -20.15 3.53
N ASP A 185 -8.92 -18.93 3.17
CA ASP A 185 -9.84 -17.82 2.94
C ASP A 185 -9.51 -17.07 1.64
N LYS A 186 -10.34 -17.30 0.61
CA LYS A 186 -10.23 -16.63 -0.70
C LYS A 186 -10.45 -15.12 -0.63
N ARG A 187 -11.02 -14.59 0.46
CA ARG A 187 -11.22 -13.15 0.69
C ARG A 187 -10.06 -12.52 1.45
N ALA A 188 -9.14 -13.31 2.00
CA ALA A 188 -8.03 -12.80 2.81
C ALA A 188 -7.15 -11.80 2.04
N ILE A 189 -6.90 -12.04 0.75
CA ILE A 189 -6.10 -11.12 -0.07
C ILE A 189 -6.77 -9.75 -0.23
N PHE A 190 -8.10 -9.71 -0.40
CA PHE A 190 -8.85 -8.46 -0.55
C PHE A 190 -8.88 -7.69 0.77
N SER A 191 -9.07 -8.39 1.88
CA SER A 191 -9.01 -7.79 3.22
C SER A 191 -7.62 -7.22 3.50
N ALA A 192 -6.56 -7.99 3.25
CA ALA A 192 -5.19 -7.57 3.45
C ALA A 192 -4.85 -6.35 2.57
N ALA A 193 -5.22 -6.37 1.28
CA ALA A 193 -5.03 -5.23 0.39
C ALA A 193 -5.78 -3.98 0.87
N ALA A 194 -7.02 -4.11 1.36
CA ALA A 194 -7.77 -2.98 1.91
C ALA A 194 -7.16 -2.42 3.22
N HIS A 195 -6.54 -3.27 4.03
CA HIS A 195 -5.78 -2.83 5.21
C HIS A 195 -4.45 -2.16 4.81
N ALA A 196 -3.75 -2.72 3.82
CA ALA A 196 -2.52 -2.17 3.27
C ALA A 196 -2.74 -0.80 2.64
N GLN A 197 -3.81 -0.63 1.86
CA GLN A 197 -4.17 0.68 1.28
C GLN A 197 -4.43 1.70 2.39
N ARG A 198 -5.21 1.36 3.42
CA ARG A 198 -5.44 2.27 4.56
C ARG A 198 -4.14 2.63 5.28
N ALA A 199 -3.19 1.71 5.38
CA ALA A 199 -1.88 1.97 5.97
C ALA A 199 -1.05 2.93 5.10
N ALA A 200 -1.01 2.72 3.78
CA ALA A 200 -0.35 3.63 2.84
C ALA A 200 -1.00 5.03 2.89
N ASP A 201 -2.33 5.11 2.79
CA ASP A 201 -3.09 6.36 2.88
C ASP A 201 -2.81 7.11 4.18
N TYR A 202 -2.75 6.39 5.31
CA TYR A 202 -2.40 6.97 6.61
C TYR A 202 -1.01 7.62 6.57
N LEU A 203 0.01 6.92 6.05
CA LEU A 203 1.38 7.41 5.97
C LEU A 203 1.52 8.59 5.00
N HIS A 204 0.80 8.56 3.87
CA HIS A 204 0.70 9.69 2.95
C HIS A 204 -0.02 10.89 3.57
N GLY A 205 -1.02 10.66 4.42
CA GLY A 205 -1.74 11.71 5.15
C GLY A 205 -0.87 12.48 6.16
N LEU A 206 0.30 11.96 6.52
CA LEU A 206 1.27 12.62 7.40
C LEU A 206 2.24 13.54 6.65
N GLN A 207 2.25 13.48 5.32
CA GLN A 207 3.12 14.32 4.51
C GLN A 207 2.66 15.79 4.54
N PRO A 208 3.59 16.75 4.49
CA PRO A 208 3.22 18.16 4.42
C PRO A 208 2.34 18.39 3.20
N ARG A 209 1.21 19.07 3.39
CA ARG A 209 0.36 19.48 2.26
C ARG A 209 1.14 20.48 1.43
N ALA A 210 1.37 20.17 0.16
CA ALA A 210 1.79 21.19 -0.80
C ALA A 210 0.70 22.26 -0.86
N GLU A 211 1.05 23.52 -0.60
CA GLU A 211 0.19 24.64 -0.98
C GLU A 211 0.07 24.61 -2.50
N VAL A 212 -1.07 24.16 -3.01
CA VAL A 212 -1.36 24.22 -4.43
C VAL A 212 -1.78 25.65 -4.72
N ASP A 213 -0.88 26.42 -5.34
CA ASP A 213 -1.24 27.72 -5.90
C ASP A 213 -2.45 27.56 -6.82
N PRO A 214 -3.52 28.37 -6.66
CA PRO A 214 -4.70 28.24 -7.50
C PRO A 214 -4.34 28.47 -8.96
N ILE A 215 -4.66 27.50 -9.81
CA ILE A 215 -4.51 27.59 -11.26
C ILE A 215 -5.18 28.89 -11.73
N PRO A 216 -4.45 29.82 -12.39
CA PRO A 216 -5.04 31.06 -12.87
C PRO A 216 -6.14 30.72 -13.88
N ARG A 217 -7.38 31.11 -13.57
CA ARG A 217 -8.50 31.01 -14.51
C ARG A 217 -8.18 31.93 -15.68
N THR A 218 -7.97 31.35 -16.86
CA THR A 218 -7.91 32.12 -18.10
C THR A 218 -9.26 32.80 -18.29
N SER A 219 -9.28 34.14 -18.18
CA SER A 219 -10.43 34.93 -18.58
C SER A 219 -10.64 34.71 -20.08
N LYS A 220 -11.83 34.23 -20.47
CA LYS A 220 -12.26 34.28 -21.86
C LYS A 220 -12.14 35.74 -22.33
N ALA A 221 -11.23 35.99 -23.28
CA ALA A 221 -11.27 37.19 -24.08
C ALA A 221 -12.58 37.13 -24.89
N ALA A 222 -13.37 38.19 -24.77
CA ALA A 222 -14.50 38.44 -25.63
C ALA A 222 -13.97 38.88 -27.00
N GLU A 223 -14.34 38.14 -28.05
CA GLU A 223 -14.60 38.67 -29.38
C GLU A 223 -15.58 37.74 -30.12
#